data_AF-A0A8T4R2H0-F1
#
_entry.id   AF-A0A8T4R2H0-F1
#
_cell.length_a   1.000
_cell.length_b   1.000
_cell.length_c   1.000
_cell.angle_alpha   90.00
_cell.angle_beta   90.00
_cell.angle_gamma   90.00
#
_symmetry.space_group_name_H-M   'P 1'
#
loop_
_entity.id
_entity.type
_entity.pdbx_description
1 polymer ?
#
loop_
_entity_poly.entity_id
_entity_poly.type
_entity_poly.pdbx_seq_one_letter_code
_entity_poly.pdbx_strand_id
1 'polypeptide(L)'
;NAISVGPYGVVKDSYVIFADRRNIGQIDAFLQARTVDEILIYGQVDREVKDRLQRYNPVIINTGDRYENNVEIVRRFLKIHGTQQVLLSNGEFIEQQLLAGNEPIVFIGSANVPDVIKDFVHDTNIKVGVLIGNELITTATAIRRDLGISVFVKFAQGARVPTAGVSNVEDLDRFPLPRVILRLSLSSLKYNSATGQLEVTYHNDVDVGTYFKGTITVRDDAGTQTVGDINPIFIDGDEFRTVVYDVNPLTGQNITAELFTIFGESPKSLEYSLRQTVAIEQVKVEDSSKLELVGAVYSGSDSAFEVKVRNIGEVDLFAQAEIVELTVNGELHSYGSKSVVFVEKGKTKTIPVEVADLTERYGQRETSLIHVVEGEFAFSVRKAGLIVYVLVAVLALLLLLILLRSRKCRHCGAHNPVFGSTCRKCKASLR
;
A
#
# COMPACT_ATOMS: atom_id res chain seq x y z
N ASN A 1 -9.25 -7.69 -9.19
CA ASN A 1 -8.58 -7.25 -10.45
C ASN A 1 -8.87 -8.14 -11.66
N ALA A 2 -8.28 -9.34 -11.78
CA ALA A 2 -8.20 -10.09 -13.04
C ALA A 2 -9.53 -10.35 -13.80
N ILE A 3 -10.68 -10.48 -13.10
CA ILE A 3 -11.97 -10.78 -13.74
C ILE A 3 -12.40 -9.75 -14.79
N SER A 4 -11.98 -8.49 -14.63
CA SER A 4 -12.27 -7.40 -15.57
C SER A 4 -11.67 -7.60 -16.97
N VAL A 5 -10.65 -8.47 -17.10
CA VAL A 5 -10.09 -8.89 -18.39
C VAL A 5 -10.95 -9.97 -19.05
N GLY A 6 -11.81 -10.67 -18.30
CA GLY A 6 -12.64 -11.77 -18.79
C GLY A 6 -13.44 -11.44 -20.06
N PRO A 7 -14.31 -10.41 -20.05
CA PRO A 7 -15.05 -10.01 -21.24
C PRO A 7 -14.15 -9.58 -22.41
N TYR A 8 -13.03 -8.90 -22.12
CA TYR A 8 -12.08 -8.49 -23.13
C TYR A 8 -11.40 -9.68 -23.80
N GLY A 9 -11.00 -10.69 -23.02
CA GLY A 9 -10.45 -11.96 -23.52
C GLY A 9 -11.44 -12.70 -24.42
N VAL A 10 -12.72 -12.78 -24.03
CA VAL A 10 -13.76 -13.40 -24.87
C VAL A 10 -13.94 -12.66 -26.20
N VAL A 11 -14.04 -11.33 -26.18
CA VAL A 11 -14.19 -10.51 -27.42
C VAL A 11 -12.93 -10.52 -28.30
N LYS A 12 -11.77 -10.86 -27.74
CA LYS A 12 -10.48 -11.03 -28.44
C LYS A 12 -10.14 -12.50 -28.79
N ASP A 13 -11.04 -13.46 -28.54
CA ASP A 13 -10.79 -14.91 -28.65
C ASP A 13 -9.44 -15.33 -28.02
N SER A 14 -9.19 -14.84 -26.81
CA SER A 14 -7.88 -14.82 -26.15
C SER A 14 -7.90 -15.45 -24.76
N TYR A 15 -6.85 -16.21 -24.43
CA TYR A 15 -6.70 -16.86 -23.13
C TYR A 15 -6.40 -15.84 -22.00
N VAL A 16 -7.18 -15.89 -20.93
CA VAL A 16 -6.85 -15.23 -19.66
C VAL A 16 -6.14 -16.24 -18.75
N ILE A 17 -4.88 -15.98 -18.42
CA ILE A 17 -4.00 -16.91 -17.68
C ILE A 17 -3.50 -16.22 -16.40
N PHE A 18 -3.67 -16.87 -15.25
CA PHE A 18 -3.12 -16.41 -13.97
C PHE A 18 -1.63 -16.79 -13.87
N ALA A 19 -0.76 -15.79 -13.71
CA ALA A 19 0.70 -15.96 -13.68
C ALA A 19 1.30 -15.55 -12.33
N ASP A 20 2.20 -16.38 -11.79
CA ASP A 20 3.05 -16.08 -10.64
C ASP A 20 4.45 -16.69 -10.81
N ARG A 21 5.39 -16.34 -9.93
CA ARG A 21 6.77 -16.88 -9.91
C ARG A 21 6.87 -18.41 -9.82
N ARG A 22 5.81 -19.12 -9.42
CA ARG A 22 5.79 -20.60 -9.30
C ARG A 22 5.39 -21.26 -10.61
N ASN A 23 4.47 -20.66 -11.36
CA ASN A 23 3.91 -21.23 -12.59
C ASN A 23 4.47 -20.62 -13.89
N ILE A 24 5.16 -19.48 -13.83
CA ILE A 24 5.59 -18.74 -15.02
C ILE A 24 6.42 -19.56 -16.01
N GLY A 25 7.24 -20.50 -15.54
CA GLY A 25 8.00 -21.41 -16.39
C GLY A 25 7.13 -22.35 -17.24
N GLN A 26 5.94 -22.70 -16.75
CA GLN A 26 4.95 -23.49 -17.49
C GLN A 26 4.19 -22.62 -18.52
N ILE A 27 3.89 -21.36 -18.16
CA ILE A 27 3.22 -20.40 -19.04
C ILE A 27 4.13 -20.02 -20.21
N ASP A 28 5.40 -19.71 -19.96
CA ASP A 28 6.39 -19.45 -21.00
C ASP A 28 6.58 -20.68 -21.92
N ALA A 29 6.59 -21.90 -21.39
CA ALA A 29 6.62 -23.12 -22.22
C ALA A 29 5.33 -23.31 -23.05
N PHE A 30 4.16 -22.98 -22.50
CA PHE A 30 2.88 -23.00 -23.22
C PHE A 30 2.84 -21.96 -24.36
N LEU A 31 3.42 -20.78 -24.15
CA LEU A 31 3.53 -19.71 -25.15
C LEU A 31 4.56 -20.05 -26.24
N GLN A 32 5.73 -20.59 -25.88
CA GLN A 32 6.75 -21.03 -26.85
C GLN A 32 6.25 -22.10 -27.83
N ALA A 33 5.25 -22.89 -27.46
CA ALA A 33 4.63 -23.91 -28.31
C ALA A 33 3.60 -23.34 -29.32
N ARG A 34 3.46 -22.02 -29.42
CA ARG A 34 2.43 -21.32 -30.21
C ARG A 34 2.99 -20.09 -30.92
N THR A 35 2.30 -19.63 -31.97
CA THR A 35 2.40 -18.24 -32.41
C THR A 35 1.69 -17.37 -31.37
N VAL A 36 2.27 -16.21 -31.03
CA VAL A 36 1.72 -15.27 -30.04
C VAL A 36 1.79 -13.87 -30.63
N ASP A 37 0.64 -13.33 -31.01
CA ASP A 37 0.54 -12.04 -31.73
C ASP A 37 0.52 -10.82 -30.78
N GLU A 38 -0.09 -10.98 -29.60
CA GLU A 38 -0.17 -9.96 -28.54
C GLU A 38 -0.11 -10.66 -27.17
N ILE A 39 0.67 -10.12 -26.22
CA ILE A 39 0.52 -10.44 -24.79
C ILE A 39 0.11 -9.16 -24.07
N LEU A 40 -0.86 -9.29 -23.16
CA LEU A 40 -1.28 -8.24 -22.24
C LEU A 40 -1.04 -8.74 -20.80
N ILE A 41 -0.19 -8.02 -20.05
CA ILE A 41 0.01 -8.20 -18.61
C ILE A 41 -0.91 -7.21 -17.89
N TYR A 42 -1.74 -7.71 -16.98
CA TYR A 42 -2.79 -6.90 -16.32
C TYR A 42 -2.65 -6.90 -14.80
N GLY A 43 -2.58 -5.69 -14.23
CA GLY A 43 -2.34 -5.45 -12.81
C GLY A 43 -0.91 -5.77 -12.38
N GLN A 44 -0.70 -5.76 -11.07
CA GLN A 44 0.56 -6.12 -10.45
C GLN A 44 0.81 -7.64 -10.57
N VAL A 45 2.01 -8.00 -10.99
CA VAL A 45 2.49 -9.39 -11.10
C VAL A 45 3.96 -9.46 -10.64
N ASP A 46 4.41 -10.64 -10.20
CA ASP A 46 5.80 -10.89 -9.81
C ASP A 46 6.80 -10.32 -10.84
N ARG A 47 7.91 -9.76 -10.36
CA ARG A 47 8.98 -9.29 -11.25
C ARG A 47 9.48 -10.38 -12.21
N GLU A 48 9.55 -11.63 -11.75
CA GLU A 48 9.91 -12.77 -12.62
C GLU A 48 8.90 -12.99 -13.77
N VAL A 49 7.62 -12.69 -13.56
CA VAL A 49 6.59 -12.72 -14.62
C VAL A 49 6.85 -11.62 -15.65
N LYS A 50 7.15 -10.39 -15.21
CA LYS A 50 7.50 -9.28 -16.11
C LYS A 50 8.78 -9.59 -16.90
N ASP A 51 9.89 -9.85 -16.19
CA ASP A 51 11.22 -10.08 -16.77
C ASP A 51 11.22 -11.28 -17.75
N ARG A 52 10.42 -12.33 -17.48
CA ARG A 52 10.34 -13.52 -18.34
C ARG A 52 9.40 -13.36 -19.55
N LEU A 53 8.28 -12.65 -19.42
CA LEU A 53 7.38 -12.39 -20.55
C LEU A 53 7.86 -11.24 -21.45
N GLN A 54 8.82 -10.43 -21.01
CA GLN A 54 9.35 -9.30 -21.78
C GLN A 54 9.82 -9.66 -23.20
N ARG A 55 10.25 -10.92 -23.41
CA ARG A 55 10.62 -11.48 -24.73
C ARG A 55 9.50 -11.45 -25.79
N TYR A 56 8.23 -11.31 -25.37
CA TYR A 56 7.06 -11.23 -26.23
C TYR A 56 6.59 -9.77 -26.46
N ASN A 57 7.36 -8.78 -25.98
CA ASN A 57 7.00 -7.36 -26.00
C ASN A 57 5.58 -7.07 -25.48
N PRO A 58 5.28 -7.46 -24.21
CA PRO A 58 3.93 -7.39 -23.67
C PRO A 58 3.44 -5.95 -23.48
N VAL A 59 2.16 -5.72 -23.76
CA VAL A 59 1.45 -4.53 -23.30
C VAL A 59 1.19 -4.67 -21.81
N ILE A 60 1.60 -3.69 -21.00
CA ILE A 60 1.39 -3.71 -19.54
C ILE A 60 0.32 -2.69 -19.18
N ILE A 61 -0.72 -3.13 -18.48
CA ILE A 61 -1.73 -2.28 -17.83
C ILE A 61 -1.55 -2.46 -16.32
N ASN A 62 -0.71 -1.61 -15.72
CA ASN A 62 -0.58 -1.50 -14.27
C ASN A 62 -0.26 -0.05 -13.87
N THR A 63 -1.26 0.73 -13.43
CA THR A 63 -1.06 2.09 -12.91
C THR A 63 -0.79 2.16 -11.40
N GLY A 64 -0.78 1.00 -10.72
CA GLY A 64 -0.86 0.91 -9.25
C GLY A 64 -2.29 0.97 -8.70
N ASP A 65 -3.27 1.45 -9.47
CA ASP A 65 -4.67 1.54 -9.03
C ASP A 65 -5.60 0.54 -9.76
N ARG A 66 -6.47 -0.14 -9.01
CA ARG A 66 -7.34 -1.20 -9.56
C ARG A 66 -8.50 -0.68 -10.40
N TYR A 67 -8.98 0.53 -10.14
CA TYR A 67 -10.07 1.18 -10.86
C TYR A 67 -9.56 1.85 -12.14
N GLU A 68 -8.38 2.48 -12.12
CA GLU A 68 -7.71 2.96 -13.34
C GLU A 68 -7.38 1.82 -14.31
N ASN A 69 -6.78 0.73 -13.81
CA ASN A 69 -6.51 -0.47 -14.60
C ASN A 69 -7.81 -1.04 -15.21
N ASN A 70 -8.90 -1.08 -14.43
CA ASN A 70 -10.21 -1.49 -14.90
C ASN A 70 -10.75 -0.58 -16.00
N VAL A 71 -10.70 0.75 -15.80
CA VAL A 71 -11.15 1.72 -16.79
C VAL A 71 -10.38 1.59 -18.10
N GLU A 72 -9.07 1.32 -18.08
CA GLU A 72 -8.30 1.10 -19.31
C GLU A 72 -8.69 -0.21 -20.04
N ILE A 73 -8.92 -1.33 -19.34
CA ILE A 73 -9.37 -2.56 -20.02
C ILE A 73 -10.82 -2.44 -20.54
N VAL A 74 -11.69 -1.69 -19.84
CA VAL A 74 -13.04 -1.36 -20.32
C VAL A 74 -12.98 -0.43 -21.54
N ARG A 75 -12.12 0.60 -21.54
CA ARG A 75 -11.86 1.45 -22.72
C ARG A 75 -11.35 0.64 -23.91
N ARG A 76 -10.59 -0.44 -23.69
CA ARG A 76 -10.16 -1.37 -24.75
C ARG A 76 -11.29 -2.26 -25.25
N PHE A 77 -12.15 -2.76 -24.36
CA PHE A 77 -13.37 -3.49 -24.75
C PHE A 77 -14.28 -2.62 -25.63
N LEU A 78 -14.59 -1.39 -25.19
CA LEU A 78 -15.52 -0.49 -25.89
C LEU A 78 -15.03 -0.04 -27.28
N LYS A 79 -13.71 -0.12 -27.56
CA LYS A 79 -13.12 0.10 -28.90
C LYS A 79 -13.37 -1.05 -29.88
N ILE A 80 -13.70 -2.24 -29.38
CA ILE A 80 -13.99 -3.45 -30.19
C ILE A 80 -15.50 -3.73 -30.21
N HIS A 81 -16.14 -3.67 -29.04
CA HIS A 81 -17.57 -3.90 -28.86
C HIS A 81 -18.21 -2.69 -28.15
N GLY A 82 -18.73 -1.75 -28.95
CA GLY A 82 -19.39 -0.55 -28.44
C GLY A 82 -20.75 -0.86 -27.84
N THR A 83 -20.92 -0.63 -26.55
CA THR A 83 -22.18 -0.84 -25.80
C THR A 83 -22.49 0.35 -24.89
N GLN A 84 -23.78 0.53 -24.58
CA GLN A 84 -24.26 1.50 -23.58
C GLN A 84 -24.56 0.83 -22.22
N GLN A 85 -24.42 -0.50 -22.13
CA GLN A 85 -24.63 -1.31 -20.93
C GLN A 85 -23.32 -1.88 -20.41
N VAL A 86 -23.10 -1.78 -19.09
CA VAL A 86 -21.95 -2.38 -18.39
C VAL A 86 -22.40 -3.21 -17.20
N LEU A 87 -21.58 -4.18 -16.79
CA LEU A 87 -21.77 -4.90 -15.53
C LEU A 87 -21.05 -4.13 -14.42
N LEU A 88 -21.71 -3.89 -13.28
CA LEU A 88 -21.13 -3.24 -12.11
C LEU A 88 -20.88 -4.29 -11.02
N SER A 89 -19.68 -4.32 -10.46
CA SER A 89 -19.29 -5.26 -9.39
C SER A 89 -18.16 -4.65 -8.53
N ASN A 90 -18.02 -5.10 -7.28
CA ASN A 90 -16.84 -4.79 -6.44
C ASN A 90 -15.56 -5.51 -6.91
N GLY A 91 -15.68 -6.56 -7.74
CA GLY A 91 -14.54 -7.36 -8.20
C GLY A 91 -14.04 -8.40 -7.20
N GLU A 92 -14.78 -8.64 -6.10
CA GLU A 92 -14.44 -9.58 -5.03
C GLU A 92 -14.89 -11.03 -5.32
N PHE A 93 -15.61 -11.30 -6.41
CA PHE A 93 -16.09 -12.63 -6.79
C PHE A 93 -16.20 -12.81 -8.30
N ILE A 94 -16.26 -14.06 -8.75
CA ILE A 94 -16.67 -14.46 -10.11
C ILE A 94 -18.13 -14.93 -10.06
N GLU A 95 -18.93 -14.51 -11.04
CA GLU A 95 -20.28 -14.98 -11.33
C GLU A 95 -20.37 -15.18 -12.86
N GLN A 96 -21.23 -16.09 -13.33
CA GLN A 96 -21.18 -16.56 -14.73
C GLN A 96 -21.33 -15.44 -15.78
N GLN A 97 -22.17 -14.43 -15.54
CA GLN A 97 -22.43 -13.35 -16.48
C GLN A 97 -21.22 -12.41 -16.62
N LEU A 98 -20.42 -12.25 -15.56
CA LEU A 98 -19.17 -11.49 -15.60
C LEU A 98 -18.17 -12.05 -16.63
N LEU A 99 -18.28 -13.33 -17.00
CA LEU A 99 -17.41 -13.99 -17.99
C LEU A 99 -18.10 -14.24 -19.35
N ALA A 100 -19.30 -13.69 -19.59
CA ALA A 100 -20.07 -13.95 -20.80
C ALA A 100 -19.57 -13.20 -22.05
N GLY A 101 -18.77 -12.14 -21.91
CA GLY A 101 -18.22 -11.37 -23.04
C GLY A 101 -19.15 -10.35 -23.69
N ASN A 102 -20.45 -10.38 -23.39
CA ASN A 102 -21.44 -9.45 -23.97
C ASN A 102 -21.24 -7.99 -23.51
N GLU A 103 -20.91 -7.79 -22.24
CA GLU A 103 -20.73 -6.48 -21.62
C GLU A 103 -19.40 -6.42 -20.84
N PRO A 104 -18.75 -5.24 -20.75
CA PRO A 104 -17.56 -5.08 -19.93
C PRO A 104 -17.94 -4.95 -18.45
N ILE A 105 -17.03 -5.39 -17.57
CA ILE A 105 -17.16 -5.17 -16.12
C ILE A 105 -16.50 -3.85 -15.76
N VAL A 106 -17.28 -2.91 -15.24
CA VAL A 106 -16.77 -1.72 -14.54
C VAL A 106 -16.74 -2.03 -13.05
N PHE A 107 -15.58 -1.89 -12.43
CA PHE A 107 -15.47 -2.02 -10.98
C PHE A 107 -16.03 -0.78 -10.30
N ILE A 108 -16.74 -1.00 -9.20
CA ILE A 108 -17.18 0.03 -8.26
C ILE A 108 -16.64 -0.30 -6.86
N GLY A 109 -16.80 0.63 -5.92
CA GLY A 109 -16.46 0.36 -4.53
C GLY A 109 -17.64 -0.23 -3.75
N SER A 110 -17.32 -0.91 -2.65
CA SER A 110 -18.31 -1.63 -1.84
C SER A 110 -19.22 -0.71 -1.01
N ALA A 111 -18.78 0.51 -0.68
CA ALA A 111 -19.60 1.51 0.03
C ALA A 111 -19.68 2.88 -0.68
N ASN A 112 -18.65 3.24 -1.46
CA ASN A 112 -18.54 4.48 -2.23
C ASN A 112 -18.18 4.17 -3.70
N VAL A 113 -18.59 5.02 -4.64
CA VAL A 113 -18.08 4.96 -6.02
C VAL A 113 -16.78 5.76 -6.10
N PRO A 114 -15.64 5.18 -6.53
CA PRO A 114 -14.39 5.93 -6.72
C PRO A 114 -14.55 6.99 -7.82
N ASP A 115 -13.89 8.14 -7.66
CA ASP A 115 -14.11 9.29 -8.55
C ASP A 115 -13.71 9.00 -10.01
N VAL A 116 -12.63 8.25 -10.24
CA VAL A 116 -12.21 7.80 -11.58
C VAL A 116 -13.27 6.95 -12.32
N ILE A 117 -14.18 6.30 -11.57
CA ILE A 117 -15.31 5.55 -12.14
C ILE A 117 -16.49 6.47 -12.45
N LYS A 118 -16.71 7.52 -11.66
CA LYS A 118 -17.70 8.58 -11.96
C LYS A 118 -17.30 9.28 -13.26
N ASP A 119 -16.07 9.78 -13.31
CA ASP A 119 -15.52 10.50 -14.45
C ASP A 119 -15.60 9.65 -15.73
N PHE A 120 -15.15 8.38 -15.66
CA PHE A 120 -15.24 7.45 -16.78
C PHE A 120 -16.67 7.21 -17.29
N VAL A 121 -17.67 7.11 -16.41
CA VAL A 121 -19.07 6.91 -16.81
C VAL A 121 -19.70 8.18 -17.38
N HIS A 122 -19.35 9.37 -16.85
CA HIS A 122 -19.80 10.66 -17.37
C HIS A 122 -19.17 10.99 -18.74
N ASP A 123 -17.89 10.67 -18.93
CA ASP A 123 -17.14 10.85 -20.18
C ASP A 123 -17.57 9.88 -21.32
N THR A 124 -18.46 8.92 -21.05
CA THR A 124 -18.83 7.86 -22.00
C THR A 124 -20.31 7.77 -22.30
N ASN A 125 -20.63 7.03 -23.37
CA ASN A 125 -22.01 6.76 -23.76
C ASN A 125 -22.67 5.61 -22.95
N ILE A 126 -22.16 5.29 -21.75
CA ILE A 126 -22.79 4.34 -20.83
C ILE A 126 -24.08 4.95 -20.30
N LYS A 127 -25.19 4.19 -20.35
CA LYS A 127 -26.53 4.64 -19.89
C LYS A 127 -27.23 3.60 -19.02
N VAL A 128 -26.72 2.36 -18.97
CA VAL A 128 -27.24 1.28 -18.12
C VAL A 128 -26.09 0.56 -17.38
N GLY A 129 -26.26 0.36 -16.08
CA GLY A 129 -25.43 -0.51 -15.26
C GLY A 129 -26.24 -1.69 -14.73
N VAL A 130 -25.75 -2.92 -14.93
CA VAL A 130 -26.29 -4.13 -14.29
C VAL A 130 -25.42 -4.46 -13.09
N LEU A 131 -25.90 -4.09 -11.91
CA LEU A 131 -25.23 -4.29 -10.63
C LEU A 131 -25.37 -5.75 -10.19
N ILE A 132 -24.25 -6.47 -10.15
CA ILE A 132 -24.17 -7.87 -9.73
C ILE A 132 -23.52 -7.91 -8.35
N GLY A 133 -24.24 -8.40 -7.33
CA GLY A 133 -23.77 -8.52 -5.95
C GLY A 133 -24.82 -8.06 -4.92
N ASN A 134 -25.06 -8.87 -3.89
CA ASN A 134 -26.16 -8.66 -2.95
C ASN A 134 -25.81 -7.59 -1.90
N GLU A 135 -24.55 -7.56 -1.50
CA GLU A 135 -23.94 -6.53 -0.66
C GLU A 135 -24.05 -5.12 -1.27
N LEU A 136 -24.27 -5.03 -2.59
CA LEU A 136 -24.38 -3.77 -3.34
C LEU A 136 -25.82 -3.24 -3.44
N ILE A 137 -26.84 -4.01 -3.01
CA ILE A 137 -28.27 -3.61 -3.05
C ILE A 137 -28.50 -2.28 -2.32
N THR A 138 -27.89 -2.10 -1.15
CA THR A 138 -28.02 -0.88 -0.33
C THR A 138 -27.36 0.32 -1.00
N THR A 139 -26.22 0.11 -1.67
CA THR A 139 -25.50 1.15 -2.41
C THR A 139 -26.10 1.47 -3.77
N ALA A 140 -26.96 0.62 -4.34
CA ALA A 140 -27.53 0.78 -5.69
C ALA A 140 -28.16 2.17 -5.93
N THR A 141 -28.84 2.73 -4.92
CA THR A 141 -29.45 4.07 -5.00
C THR A 141 -28.40 5.18 -5.04
N ALA A 142 -27.28 5.04 -4.31
CA ALA A 142 -26.16 5.96 -4.34
C ALA A 142 -25.41 5.85 -5.68
N ILE A 143 -25.06 4.63 -6.11
CA ILE A 143 -24.43 4.34 -7.41
C ILE A 143 -25.23 4.98 -8.55
N ARG A 144 -26.55 4.80 -8.58
CA ARG A 144 -27.45 5.39 -9.59
C ARG A 144 -27.41 6.93 -9.58
N ARG A 145 -27.34 7.55 -8.40
CA ARG A 145 -27.29 9.02 -8.24
C ARG A 145 -25.92 9.57 -8.67
N ASP A 146 -24.85 8.91 -8.25
CA ASP A 146 -23.48 9.41 -8.37
C ASP A 146 -22.90 9.17 -9.79
N LEU A 147 -23.37 8.11 -10.48
CA LEU A 147 -23.07 7.82 -11.89
C LEU A 147 -24.07 8.45 -12.88
N GLY A 148 -25.27 8.85 -12.44
CA GLY A 148 -26.31 9.44 -13.33
C GLY A 148 -26.93 8.48 -14.37
N ILE A 149 -26.68 7.18 -14.28
CA ILE A 149 -27.18 6.15 -15.22
C ILE A 149 -28.33 5.34 -14.66
N SER A 150 -29.07 4.62 -15.51
CA SER A 150 -30.03 3.60 -15.06
C SER A 150 -29.30 2.42 -14.43
N VAL A 151 -29.72 1.98 -13.24
CA VAL A 151 -29.12 0.84 -12.54
C VAL A 151 -30.17 -0.23 -12.28
N PHE A 152 -29.91 -1.46 -12.75
CA PHE A 152 -30.65 -2.66 -12.42
C PHE A 152 -29.83 -3.51 -11.45
N VAL A 153 -30.46 -4.22 -10.52
CA VAL A 153 -29.75 -5.05 -9.53
C VAL A 153 -30.06 -6.53 -9.73
N LYS A 154 -29.02 -7.31 -10.02
CA LYS A 154 -29.04 -8.77 -10.04
C LYS A 154 -28.51 -9.25 -8.69
N PHE A 155 -29.41 -9.80 -7.86
CA PHE A 155 -29.11 -10.27 -6.51
C PHE A 155 -29.52 -11.73 -6.26
N ALA A 156 -30.08 -12.40 -7.27
CA ALA A 156 -30.58 -13.76 -7.17
C ALA A 156 -30.79 -14.38 -8.54
N GLN A 157 -31.05 -15.69 -8.55
CA GLN A 157 -31.40 -16.49 -9.72
C GLN A 157 -32.57 -17.44 -9.41
N GLY A 158 -33.21 -17.99 -10.43
CA GLY A 158 -34.23 -19.04 -10.25
C GLY A 158 -33.58 -20.38 -9.92
N ALA A 159 -34.20 -21.15 -9.02
CA ALA A 159 -33.60 -22.36 -8.48
C ALA A 159 -33.24 -23.38 -9.56
N ARG A 160 -32.04 -23.97 -9.45
CA ARG A 160 -31.47 -24.85 -10.49
C ARG A 160 -32.30 -26.11 -10.78
N VAL A 161 -33.12 -26.55 -9.82
CA VAL A 161 -34.05 -27.69 -9.96
C VAL A 161 -35.46 -27.22 -9.59
N PRO A 162 -36.30 -26.81 -10.56
CA PRO A 162 -37.67 -26.39 -10.29
C PRO A 162 -38.53 -27.58 -9.83
N THR A 163 -38.78 -27.68 -8.53
CA THR A 163 -39.63 -28.73 -7.92
C THR A 163 -41.12 -28.41 -7.93
N ALA A 164 -41.50 -27.21 -8.36
CA ALA A 164 -42.88 -26.72 -8.45
C ALA A 164 -43.07 -25.73 -9.61
N GLY A 165 -44.33 -25.39 -9.92
CA GLY A 165 -44.69 -24.43 -10.98
C GLY A 165 -44.28 -22.97 -10.71
N VAL A 166 -43.74 -22.68 -9.53
CA VAL A 166 -42.96 -21.48 -9.21
C VAL A 166 -41.61 -21.98 -8.74
N SER A 167 -40.52 -21.60 -9.42
CA SER A 167 -39.18 -21.95 -8.94
C SER A 167 -38.82 -21.05 -7.74
N ASN A 168 -38.14 -21.62 -6.75
CA ASN A 168 -37.62 -20.84 -5.63
C ASN A 168 -36.56 -19.83 -6.13
N VAL A 169 -36.30 -18.81 -5.33
CA VAL A 169 -35.25 -17.81 -5.60
C VAL A 169 -34.02 -18.17 -4.80
N GLU A 170 -32.90 -18.43 -5.47
CA GLU A 170 -31.60 -18.82 -4.90
C GLU A 170 -30.59 -17.67 -5.02
N ASP A 171 -29.56 -17.64 -4.15
CA ASP A 171 -28.45 -16.70 -4.31
C ASP A 171 -27.70 -16.95 -5.63
N LEU A 172 -27.03 -15.91 -6.13
CA LEU A 172 -26.16 -16.00 -7.28
C LEU A 172 -25.00 -16.97 -7.02
N ASP A 173 -24.65 -17.72 -8.07
CA ASP A 173 -23.50 -18.62 -8.07
C ASP A 173 -22.18 -17.83 -8.12
N ARG A 174 -21.74 -17.42 -6.92
CA ARG A 174 -20.56 -16.59 -6.69
C ARG A 174 -19.39 -17.42 -6.19
N PHE A 175 -18.29 -17.41 -6.92
CA PHE A 175 -16.99 -17.91 -6.45
C PHE A 175 -16.19 -16.73 -5.87
N PRO A 176 -16.01 -16.65 -4.54
CA PRO A 176 -15.30 -15.53 -3.92
C PRO A 176 -13.80 -15.57 -4.27
N LEU A 177 -13.21 -14.39 -4.42
CA LEU A 177 -11.80 -14.20 -4.70
C LEU A 177 -11.03 -13.77 -3.44
N PRO A 178 -9.70 -13.97 -3.40
CA PRO A 178 -8.86 -13.30 -2.42
C PRO A 178 -8.99 -11.78 -2.56
N ARG A 179 -9.29 -11.12 -1.45
CA ARG A 179 -9.33 -9.66 -1.30
C ARG A 179 -8.44 -9.23 -0.13
N VAL A 180 -7.94 -8.01 -0.17
CA VAL A 180 -7.39 -7.36 1.02
C VAL A 180 -8.56 -7.05 1.96
N ILE A 181 -8.33 -7.11 3.27
CA ILE A 181 -9.30 -6.68 4.27
C ILE A 181 -8.73 -5.41 4.91
N LEU A 182 -9.29 -4.26 4.56
CA LEU A 182 -8.95 -2.97 5.17
C LEU A 182 -9.94 -2.63 6.27
N ARG A 183 -9.46 -2.00 7.35
CA ARG A 183 -10.31 -1.68 8.50
C ARG A 183 -9.78 -0.49 9.28
N LEU A 184 -10.34 0.69 9.01
CA LEU A 184 -10.04 1.93 9.74
C LEU A 184 -11.06 2.16 10.87
N SER A 185 -10.58 2.51 12.07
CA SER A 185 -11.40 2.91 13.21
C SER A 185 -11.08 4.32 13.70
N LEU A 186 -12.01 4.95 14.43
CA LEU A 186 -11.77 6.21 15.14
C LEU A 186 -11.29 5.89 16.56
N SER A 187 -10.05 6.26 16.88
CA SER A 187 -9.46 6.09 18.21
C SER A 187 -9.85 7.22 19.16
N SER A 188 -9.75 8.49 18.74
CA SER A 188 -10.23 9.62 19.54
C SER A 188 -10.53 10.86 18.71
N LEU A 189 -11.34 11.76 19.27
CA LEU A 189 -11.64 13.07 18.70
C LEU A 189 -11.60 14.13 19.80
N LYS A 190 -10.64 15.06 19.72
CA LYS A 190 -10.35 16.02 20.78
C LYS A 190 -10.27 17.45 20.23
N TYR A 191 -10.83 18.41 20.95
CA TYR A 191 -10.66 19.84 20.64
C TYR A 191 -9.67 20.46 21.62
N ASN A 192 -8.55 20.96 21.09
CA ASN A 192 -7.50 21.58 21.87
C ASN A 192 -7.77 23.08 22.02
N SER A 193 -8.35 23.46 23.16
CA SER A 193 -8.69 24.83 23.53
C SER A 193 -7.49 25.77 23.72
N ALA A 194 -6.24 25.27 23.68
CA ALA A 194 -5.05 26.11 23.64
C ALA A 194 -4.71 26.59 22.21
N THR A 195 -4.86 25.71 21.21
CA THR A 195 -4.49 26.01 19.81
C THR A 195 -5.69 26.37 18.93
N GLY A 196 -6.92 26.05 19.36
CA GLY A 196 -8.14 26.22 18.56
C GLY A 196 -8.37 25.10 17.55
N GLN A 197 -7.69 23.95 17.70
CA GLN A 197 -7.64 22.89 16.70
C GLN A 197 -8.39 21.64 17.12
N LEU A 198 -8.87 20.89 16.12
CA LEU A 198 -9.51 19.59 16.27
C LEU A 198 -8.52 18.47 15.90
N GLU A 199 -8.12 17.68 16.89
CA GLU A 199 -7.29 16.48 16.76
C GLU A 199 -8.19 15.25 16.51
N VAL A 200 -8.08 14.65 15.32
CA VAL A 200 -8.79 13.42 14.93
C VAL A 200 -7.77 12.28 14.85
N THR A 201 -7.82 11.32 15.77
CA THR A 201 -6.90 10.17 15.76
C THR A 201 -7.63 8.91 15.27
N TYR A 202 -7.16 8.37 14.16
CA TYR A 202 -7.57 7.08 13.59
C TYR A 202 -6.65 5.94 14.04
N HIS A 203 -7.10 4.69 13.94
CA HIS A 203 -6.28 3.47 14.05
C HIS A 203 -6.58 2.58 12.84
N ASN A 204 -5.54 1.97 12.26
CA ASN A 204 -5.69 0.95 11.23
C ASN A 204 -5.70 -0.44 11.89
N ASP A 205 -6.87 -1.05 12.03
CA ASP A 205 -7.08 -2.30 12.78
C ASP A 205 -6.49 -3.56 12.08
N VAL A 206 -5.61 -3.40 11.08
CA VAL A 206 -5.00 -4.48 10.25
C VAL A 206 -3.56 -4.19 9.87
N ASP A 207 -2.77 -5.24 9.63
CA ASP A 207 -1.37 -5.22 9.15
C ASP A 207 -1.26 -4.95 7.63
N VAL A 208 -1.96 -3.92 7.14
CA VAL A 208 -1.92 -3.47 5.73
C VAL A 208 -2.13 -1.96 5.66
N GLY A 209 -1.17 -1.24 5.09
CA GLY A 209 -1.27 0.20 4.86
C GLY A 209 -2.51 0.61 4.07
N THR A 210 -3.16 1.69 4.51
CA THR A 210 -4.46 2.20 4.04
C THR A 210 -4.35 3.68 3.68
N TYR A 211 -5.08 4.13 2.67
CA TYR A 211 -5.31 5.55 2.39
C TYR A 211 -6.71 5.95 2.85
N PHE A 212 -6.86 7.12 3.46
CA PHE A 212 -8.17 7.64 3.90
C PHE A 212 -8.34 9.14 3.63
N LYS A 213 -9.59 9.60 3.66
CA LYS A 213 -9.96 11.01 3.49
C LYS A 213 -11.16 11.35 4.37
N GLY A 214 -10.95 12.23 5.35
CA GLY A 214 -11.94 12.63 6.34
C GLY A 214 -12.81 13.82 5.91
N THR A 215 -14.03 13.86 6.43
CA THR A 215 -14.91 15.02 6.50
C THR A 215 -15.61 14.98 7.85
N ILE A 216 -15.38 16.01 8.66
CA ILE A 216 -15.87 16.12 10.03
C ILE A 216 -16.82 17.31 10.10
N THR A 217 -18.10 17.03 10.40
CA THR A 217 -19.09 18.08 10.65
C THR A 217 -19.29 18.24 12.15
N VAL A 218 -18.72 19.30 12.71
CA VAL A 218 -18.81 19.66 14.13
C VAL A 218 -20.10 20.45 14.38
N ARG A 219 -20.79 20.15 15.49
CA ARG A 219 -21.98 20.84 15.98
C ARG A 219 -21.77 21.25 17.44
N ASP A 220 -22.02 22.52 17.75
CA ASP A 220 -21.82 23.13 19.06
C ASP A 220 -22.95 24.14 19.36
N ASP A 221 -22.86 24.88 20.47
CA ASP A 221 -23.90 25.86 20.84
C ASP A 221 -23.93 27.09 19.89
N ALA A 222 -22.85 27.36 19.14
CA ALA A 222 -22.78 28.45 18.16
C ALA A 222 -23.31 28.05 16.76
N GLY A 223 -23.24 26.77 16.38
CA GLY A 223 -23.91 26.26 15.19
C GLY A 223 -23.35 24.97 14.62
N THR A 224 -22.89 25.02 13.37
CA THR A 224 -22.34 23.86 12.65
C THR A 224 -21.24 24.33 11.69
N GLN A 225 -20.11 23.63 11.69
CA GLN A 225 -19.01 23.85 10.76
C GLN A 225 -18.45 22.51 10.25
N THR A 226 -17.94 22.49 9.03
CA THR A 226 -17.40 21.28 8.40
C THR A 226 -15.95 21.53 8.00
N VAL A 227 -15.08 20.62 8.42
CA VAL A 227 -13.66 20.54 8.01
C VAL A 227 -13.43 19.18 7.34
N GLY A 228 -12.35 19.03 6.58
CA GLY A 228 -12.05 17.77 5.90
C GLY A 228 -10.79 17.83 5.06
N ASP A 229 -10.28 16.66 4.72
CA ASP A 229 -9.03 16.50 4.00
C ASP A 229 -9.18 16.89 2.52
N ILE A 230 -8.18 17.57 1.95
CA ILE A 230 -8.12 17.87 0.51
C ILE A 230 -7.56 16.66 -0.25
N ASN A 231 -6.45 16.10 0.23
CA ASN A 231 -5.76 14.95 -0.34
C ASN A 231 -5.96 13.70 0.56
N PRO A 232 -5.85 12.48 0.01
CA PRO A 232 -5.83 11.26 0.83
C PRO A 232 -4.59 11.20 1.73
N ILE A 233 -4.76 10.73 2.96
CA ILE A 233 -3.71 10.54 3.96
C ILE A 233 -3.43 9.04 4.09
N PHE A 234 -2.15 8.66 4.07
CA PHE A 234 -1.72 7.28 4.34
C PHE A 234 -1.68 6.99 5.86
N ILE A 235 -1.87 5.73 6.24
CA ILE A 235 -1.69 5.16 7.58
C ILE A 235 -1.22 3.71 7.39
N ASP A 236 -0.11 3.32 8.01
CA ASP A 236 0.48 1.99 7.87
C ASP A 236 -0.27 0.94 8.73
N GLY A 237 0.15 -0.32 8.67
CA GLY A 237 -0.44 -1.42 9.43
C GLY A 237 -0.32 -1.26 10.95
N ASP A 238 -1.41 -1.52 11.68
CA ASP A 238 -1.54 -1.37 13.15
C ASP A 238 -1.14 0.04 13.70
N GLU A 239 -1.13 1.06 12.84
CA GLU A 239 -0.66 2.41 13.16
C GLU A 239 -1.79 3.33 13.69
N PHE A 240 -1.45 4.26 14.58
CA PHE A 240 -2.32 5.37 14.99
C PHE A 240 -1.96 6.65 14.23
N ARG A 241 -2.97 7.36 13.71
CA ARG A 241 -2.77 8.55 12.86
C ARG A 241 -3.60 9.73 13.32
N THR A 242 -2.94 10.78 13.80
CA THR A 242 -3.61 12.05 14.09
C THR A 242 -3.61 12.96 12.88
N VAL A 243 -4.79 13.50 12.57
CA VAL A 243 -5.02 14.59 11.61
C VAL A 243 -5.54 15.79 12.38
N VAL A 244 -5.07 16.99 12.04
CA VAL A 244 -5.35 18.22 12.77
C VAL A 244 -6.05 19.21 11.86
N TYR A 245 -7.15 19.79 12.34
CA TYR A 245 -7.95 20.75 11.59
C TYR A 245 -8.11 22.04 12.38
N ASP A 246 -7.86 23.18 11.76
CA ASP A 246 -8.20 24.49 12.32
C ASP A 246 -9.73 24.67 12.28
N VAL A 247 -10.34 25.04 13.41
CA VAL A 247 -11.79 25.24 13.54
C VAL A 247 -12.09 26.59 14.18
N ASN A 248 -13.28 27.14 13.93
CA ASN A 248 -13.76 28.28 14.71
C ASN A 248 -13.92 27.86 16.19
N PRO A 249 -13.61 28.73 17.17
CA PRO A 249 -13.61 28.36 18.58
C PRO A 249 -14.92 27.73 19.04
N LEU A 250 -14.86 26.48 19.50
CA LEU A 250 -16.05 25.70 19.89
C LEU A 250 -16.57 26.13 21.26
N THR A 251 -17.90 26.15 21.39
CA THR A 251 -18.62 26.66 22.56
C THR A 251 -19.65 25.67 23.10
N GLY A 252 -19.98 25.81 24.39
CA GLY A 252 -20.93 24.93 25.07
C GLY A 252 -20.29 23.71 25.72
N GLN A 253 -21.16 22.85 26.27
CA GLN A 253 -20.77 21.61 26.96
C GLN A 253 -21.04 20.35 26.12
N ASN A 254 -22.00 20.41 25.18
CA ASN A 254 -22.47 19.25 24.41
C ASN A 254 -21.96 19.27 22.96
N ILE A 255 -20.65 19.50 22.78
CA ILE A 255 -20.04 19.54 21.45
C ILE A 255 -20.01 18.12 20.85
N THR A 256 -20.50 17.97 19.63
CA THR A 256 -20.53 16.70 18.90
C THR A 256 -19.94 16.84 17.50
N ALA A 257 -19.53 15.71 16.91
CA ALA A 257 -19.14 15.65 15.52
C ALA A 257 -19.79 14.46 14.83
N GLU A 258 -20.14 14.67 13.56
CA GLU A 258 -20.49 13.64 12.60
C GLU A 258 -19.28 13.41 11.69
N LEU A 259 -18.62 12.26 11.88
CA LEU A 259 -17.48 11.81 11.10
C LEU A 259 -17.96 11.04 9.87
N PHE A 260 -17.52 11.47 8.69
CA PHE A 260 -17.59 10.71 7.44
C PHE A 260 -16.17 10.59 6.88
N THR A 261 -15.59 9.38 6.91
CA THR A 261 -14.25 9.12 6.35
C THR A 261 -14.34 8.02 5.32
N ILE A 262 -13.84 8.26 4.11
CA ILE A 262 -13.68 7.21 3.08
C ILE A 262 -12.26 6.66 3.09
N PHE A 263 -12.08 5.37 2.82
CA PHE A 263 -10.75 4.72 2.87
C PHE A 263 -10.61 3.56 1.87
N GLY A 264 -9.37 3.18 1.53
CA GLY A 264 -9.08 2.16 0.52
C GLY A 264 -7.60 1.85 0.31
N GLU A 265 -7.32 0.94 -0.63
CA GLU A 265 -5.98 0.39 -0.94
C GLU A 265 -5.02 1.41 -1.60
N SER A 266 -5.56 2.49 -2.14
CA SER A 266 -4.83 3.52 -2.89
C SER A 266 -5.47 4.89 -2.65
N PRO A 267 -4.75 6.01 -2.88
CA PRO A 267 -5.32 7.36 -2.81
C PRO A 267 -6.50 7.59 -3.78
N LYS A 268 -6.63 6.79 -4.84
CA LYS A 268 -7.73 6.85 -5.83
C LYS A 268 -8.79 5.76 -5.61
N SER A 269 -8.49 4.73 -4.82
CA SER A 269 -9.32 3.54 -4.56
C SER A 269 -10.15 3.65 -3.26
N LEU A 270 -10.60 4.84 -2.87
CA LEU A 270 -11.31 5.08 -1.59
C LEU A 270 -12.76 4.54 -1.60
N GLU A 271 -12.91 3.21 -1.51
CA GLU A 271 -14.18 2.49 -1.68
C GLU A 271 -14.99 2.23 -0.40
N TYR A 272 -14.34 2.19 0.76
CA TYR A 272 -14.96 1.91 2.05
C TYR A 272 -15.34 3.22 2.76
N SER A 273 -16.26 3.18 3.75
CA SER A 273 -16.58 4.37 4.54
C SER A 273 -16.81 4.06 6.03
N LEU A 274 -16.07 4.76 6.90
CA LEU A 274 -16.34 4.89 8.32
C LEU A 274 -17.33 6.05 8.54
N ARG A 275 -18.43 5.78 9.26
CA ARG A 275 -19.41 6.80 9.66
C ARG A 275 -19.71 6.68 11.14
N GLN A 276 -19.56 7.77 11.89
CA GLN A 276 -19.78 7.75 13.34
C GLN A 276 -20.16 9.14 13.87
N THR A 277 -21.08 9.19 14.82
CA THR A 277 -21.35 10.40 15.61
C THR A 277 -20.74 10.24 16.99
N VAL A 278 -19.96 11.22 17.44
CA VAL A 278 -19.25 11.20 18.74
C VAL A 278 -19.35 12.54 19.45
N ALA A 279 -19.18 12.54 20.78
CA ALA A 279 -18.90 13.76 21.54
C ALA A 279 -17.41 14.14 21.37
N ILE A 280 -17.08 15.43 21.43
CA ILE A 280 -15.70 15.91 21.33
C ILE A 280 -15.09 16.10 22.72
N GLU A 281 -13.94 15.49 22.98
CA GLU A 281 -13.20 15.67 24.24
C GLU A 281 -12.52 17.05 24.24
N GLN A 282 -12.86 17.92 25.18
CA GLN A 282 -12.13 19.20 25.34
C GLN A 282 -10.82 18.97 26.09
N VAL A 283 -9.70 19.35 25.48
CA VAL A 283 -8.37 19.34 26.09
C VAL A 283 -7.75 20.74 26.06
N LYS A 284 -6.67 20.94 26.81
CA LYS A 284 -5.85 22.16 26.73
C LYS A 284 -4.37 21.76 26.82
N VAL A 285 -3.68 21.72 25.67
CA VAL A 285 -2.29 21.29 25.56
C VAL A 285 -1.52 22.27 24.69
N GLU A 286 -0.51 22.92 25.26
CA GLU A 286 0.41 23.82 24.55
C GLU A 286 1.63 23.00 24.12
N ASP A 287 1.62 22.47 22.89
CA ASP A 287 2.78 21.78 22.33
C ASP A 287 3.83 22.82 21.90
N SER A 288 5.09 22.57 22.28
CA SER A 288 6.24 23.42 21.96
C SER A 288 7.42 22.63 21.37
N SER A 289 7.15 21.39 20.94
CA SER A 289 8.10 20.55 20.23
C SER A 289 8.45 21.14 18.86
N LYS A 290 9.70 20.94 18.43
CA LYS A 290 10.18 21.33 17.09
C LYS A 290 11.22 20.33 16.62
N LEU A 291 11.09 19.89 15.38
CA LEU A 291 11.93 18.85 14.79
C LEU A 291 12.56 19.35 13.48
N GLU A 292 13.69 18.77 13.14
CA GLU A 292 14.48 19.12 11.97
C GLU A 292 15.01 17.83 11.30
N LEU A 293 14.71 17.70 10.01
CA LEU A 293 15.22 16.63 9.18
C LEU A 293 16.70 16.88 8.82
N VAL A 294 17.58 16.07 9.40
CA VAL A 294 19.05 16.13 9.21
C VAL A 294 19.47 15.33 7.97
N GLY A 295 18.68 14.33 7.57
CA GLY A 295 18.80 13.64 6.29
C GLY A 295 18.49 12.15 6.31
N ALA A 296 18.13 11.61 5.16
CA ALA A 296 17.80 10.20 4.96
C ALA A 296 18.92 9.46 4.20
N VAL A 297 19.24 8.23 4.61
CA VAL A 297 20.27 7.38 3.97
C VAL A 297 19.81 5.92 3.95
N TYR A 298 19.92 5.24 2.80
CA TYR A 298 19.62 3.81 2.72
C TYR A 298 20.74 2.96 3.33
N SER A 299 20.43 2.13 4.33
CA SER A 299 21.37 1.17 4.91
C SER A 299 21.25 -0.19 4.24
N GLY A 300 22.24 -0.54 3.41
CA GLY A 300 22.27 -1.81 2.69
C GLY A 300 22.55 -3.06 3.56
N SER A 301 22.88 -2.89 4.84
CA SER A 301 22.94 -4.00 5.82
C SER A 301 21.58 -4.37 6.38
N ASP A 302 20.75 -3.34 6.62
CA ASP A 302 19.49 -3.44 7.37
C ASP A 302 18.27 -3.40 6.44
N SER A 303 18.51 -3.16 5.14
CA SER A 303 17.51 -3.04 4.06
C SER A 303 16.49 -1.93 4.25
N ALA A 304 16.77 -0.95 5.12
CA ALA A 304 15.89 0.15 5.50
C ALA A 304 16.58 1.52 5.35
N PHE A 305 15.80 2.60 5.39
CA PHE A 305 16.27 3.98 5.45
C PHE A 305 16.54 4.38 6.90
N GLU A 306 17.75 4.89 7.14
CA GLU A 306 18.11 5.66 8.33
C GLU A 306 17.69 7.11 8.13
N VAL A 307 16.54 7.49 8.68
CA VAL A 307 16.09 8.88 8.73
C VAL A 307 16.67 9.54 9.98
N LYS A 308 17.40 10.66 9.83
CA LYS A 308 18.07 11.36 10.94
C LYS A 308 17.36 12.65 11.28
N VAL A 309 17.07 12.80 12.57
CA VAL A 309 16.04 13.72 13.07
C VAL A 309 16.59 14.42 14.30
N ARG A 310 16.49 15.76 14.40
CA ARG A 310 17.05 16.55 15.51
C ARG A 310 15.96 17.36 16.21
N ASN A 311 15.72 17.07 17.49
CA ASN A 311 14.83 17.88 18.31
C ASN A 311 15.50 19.24 18.58
N ILE A 312 14.91 20.31 18.04
CA ILE A 312 15.31 21.71 18.19
C ILE A 312 14.29 22.52 19.02
N GLY A 313 13.37 21.84 19.69
CA GLY A 313 12.35 22.42 20.57
C GLY A 313 12.83 22.63 22.01
N GLU A 314 11.93 23.19 22.83
CA GLU A 314 12.21 23.44 24.25
C GLU A 314 11.83 22.27 25.17
N VAL A 315 11.17 21.24 24.63
CA VAL A 315 10.69 20.03 25.31
C VAL A 315 11.20 18.76 24.61
N ASP A 316 11.20 17.63 25.33
CA ASP A 316 11.34 16.32 24.68
C ASP A 316 10.12 16.02 23.80
N LEU A 317 10.30 15.23 22.74
CA LEU A 317 9.23 14.92 21.78
C LEU A 317 9.24 13.46 21.34
N PHE A 318 8.13 13.04 20.76
CA PHE A 318 7.95 11.80 20.03
C PHE A 318 7.92 12.11 18.53
N ALA A 319 8.59 11.28 17.73
CA ALA A 319 8.71 11.46 16.29
C ALA A 319 8.55 10.13 15.54
N GLN A 320 8.00 10.19 14.34
CA GLN A 320 7.73 9.03 13.50
C GLN A 320 7.95 9.41 12.05
N ALA A 321 8.83 8.68 11.37
CA ALA A 321 9.20 8.97 9.99
C ALA A 321 8.36 8.10 9.05
N GLU A 322 7.57 8.76 8.20
CA GLU A 322 6.81 8.17 7.12
C GLU A 322 7.51 8.44 5.78
N ILE A 323 7.30 7.56 4.84
CA ILE A 323 7.95 7.57 3.55
C ILE A 323 6.89 7.36 2.46
N VAL A 324 6.95 8.11 1.36
CA VAL A 324 5.78 8.41 0.50
C VAL A 324 6.17 8.37 -0.98
N GLU A 325 5.39 7.65 -1.80
CA GLU A 325 5.52 7.62 -3.28
C GLU A 325 6.87 7.11 -3.84
N LEU A 326 7.66 6.29 -3.13
CA LEU A 326 8.87 5.72 -3.73
C LEU A 326 8.56 4.77 -4.90
N THR A 327 9.21 5.03 -6.03
CA THR A 327 9.35 4.10 -7.15
C THR A 327 10.28 2.90 -6.82
N VAL A 328 9.72 1.80 -6.28
CA VAL A 328 10.42 0.50 -6.11
C VAL A 328 10.12 -0.40 -7.30
N ASN A 329 11.15 -0.88 -8.02
CA ASN A 329 11.00 -1.69 -9.24
C ASN A 329 10.05 -1.11 -10.33
N GLY A 330 9.79 0.21 -10.31
CA GLY A 330 8.85 0.88 -11.21
C GLY A 330 7.41 1.01 -10.69
N GLU A 331 7.17 0.73 -9.41
CA GLU A 331 5.86 0.83 -8.75
C GLU A 331 5.97 1.80 -7.55
N LEU A 332 4.94 2.63 -7.31
CA LEU A 332 4.94 3.62 -6.23
C LEU A 332 4.49 2.97 -4.90
N HIS A 333 5.23 3.20 -3.82
CA HIS A 333 4.95 2.66 -2.50
C HIS A 333 5.19 3.70 -1.39
N SER A 334 4.44 3.58 -0.29
CA SER A 334 4.57 4.39 0.92
C SER A 334 4.71 3.45 2.13
N TYR A 335 5.50 3.83 3.13
CA TYR A 335 5.86 3.00 4.29
C TYR A 335 6.09 3.85 5.54
N GLY A 336 5.61 3.43 6.70
CA GLY A 336 5.87 4.04 7.99
C GLY A 336 7.09 3.46 8.71
N SER A 337 7.60 4.19 9.71
CA SER A 337 8.44 3.59 10.75
C SER A 337 7.56 2.82 11.74
N LYS A 338 7.85 1.53 11.93
CA LYS A 338 7.09 0.57 12.77
C LYS A 338 7.04 0.90 14.27
N SER A 339 7.68 1.98 14.72
CA SER A 339 7.57 2.48 16.09
C SER A 339 7.81 3.99 16.13
N VAL A 340 7.01 4.70 16.92
CA VAL A 340 7.29 6.07 17.31
C VAL A 340 8.58 6.11 18.15
N VAL A 341 9.44 7.09 17.91
CA VAL A 341 10.77 7.21 18.52
C VAL A 341 10.83 8.44 19.44
N PHE A 342 11.25 8.24 20.68
CA PHE A 342 11.46 9.32 21.64
C PHE A 342 12.77 10.09 21.35
N VAL A 343 12.66 11.41 21.15
CA VAL A 343 13.75 12.33 20.83
C VAL A 343 13.91 13.37 21.94
N GLU A 344 14.81 13.08 22.87
CA GLU A 344 15.30 14.01 23.89
C GLU A 344 15.68 15.39 23.30
N LYS A 345 15.42 16.46 24.07
CA LYS A 345 15.76 17.85 23.76
C LYS A 345 17.21 18.03 23.30
N GLY A 346 17.39 18.64 22.14
CA GLY A 346 18.71 18.94 21.57
C GLY A 346 19.50 17.71 21.12
N LYS A 347 18.89 16.51 21.07
CA LYS A 347 19.54 15.30 20.53
C LYS A 347 19.16 15.04 19.08
N THR A 348 19.99 14.24 18.43
CA THR A 348 19.67 13.59 17.16
C THR A 348 19.40 12.11 17.40
N LYS A 349 18.34 11.58 16.78
CA LYS A 349 18.04 10.14 16.73
C LYS A 349 18.07 9.66 15.28
N THR A 350 17.99 8.35 15.08
CA THR A 350 17.78 7.73 13.77
C THR A 350 16.51 6.89 13.85
N ILE A 351 15.59 7.10 12.92
CA ILE A 351 14.36 6.33 12.77
C ILE A 351 14.53 5.37 11.57
N PRO A 352 14.31 4.06 11.73
CA PRO A 352 14.31 3.11 10.61
C PRO A 352 12.96 3.12 9.89
N VAL A 353 12.99 3.22 8.56
CA VAL A 353 11.79 3.26 7.69
C VAL A 353 11.99 2.42 6.43
N GLU A 354 10.95 1.81 5.87
CA GLU A 354 11.10 0.79 4.82
C GLU A 354 10.93 1.32 3.37
N VAL A 355 11.65 2.43 3.02
CA VAL A 355 12.12 2.83 1.66
C VAL A 355 11.06 3.50 0.72
N ALA A 356 11.06 4.80 0.32
CA ALA A 356 11.80 6.06 0.57
C ALA A 356 10.96 7.33 0.15
N ASP A 357 11.56 8.52 -0.01
CA ASP A 357 10.94 9.88 -0.10
C ASP A 357 10.12 10.27 1.15
N LEU A 358 10.31 11.45 1.77
CA LEU A 358 10.19 11.57 3.24
C LEU A 358 9.25 12.65 3.81
N THR A 359 8.38 12.21 4.74
CA THR A 359 7.51 13.04 5.59
C THR A 359 7.65 12.62 7.06
N GLU A 360 8.08 13.50 7.96
CA GLU A 360 8.18 13.18 9.39
C GLU A 360 7.05 13.84 10.21
N ARG A 361 6.44 13.06 11.10
CA ARG A 361 5.42 13.53 12.06
C ARG A 361 5.94 13.53 13.47
N TYR A 362 5.54 14.52 14.28
CA TYR A 362 6.00 14.63 15.66
C TYR A 362 5.01 15.37 16.58
N GLY A 363 5.24 15.24 17.89
CA GLY A 363 4.53 15.97 18.93
C GLY A 363 5.05 15.63 20.33
N GLN A 364 4.58 16.35 21.34
CA GLN A 364 4.94 16.09 22.74
C GLN A 364 4.21 14.85 23.32
N ARG A 365 3.20 14.32 22.61
CA ARG A 365 2.40 13.14 23.00
C ARG A 365 2.58 12.02 21.98
N GLU A 366 3.01 10.85 22.44
CA GLU A 366 3.19 9.62 21.64
C GLU A 366 1.97 9.26 20.77
N THR A 367 0.76 9.48 21.29
CA THR A 367 -0.53 9.17 20.61
C THR A 367 -1.19 10.39 19.94
N SER A 368 -0.50 11.52 19.83
CA SER A 368 -0.98 12.71 19.11
C SER A 368 0.19 13.47 18.49
N LEU A 369 0.68 12.95 17.36
CA LEU A 369 1.76 13.53 16.55
C LEU A 369 1.17 14.61 15.62
N ILE A 370 0.94 15.80 16.18
CA ILE A 370 0.18 16.90 15.56
C ILE A 370 0.96 17.74 14.55
N HIS A 371 2.29 17.66 14.53
CA HIS A 371 3.15 18.45 13.64
C HIS A 371 3.73 17.58 12.52
N VAL A 372 3.97 18.20 11.36
CA VAL A 372 4.54 17.56 10.17
C VAL A 372 5.70 18.41 9.65
N VAL A 373 6.82 17.78 9.29
CA VAL A 373 7.94 18.38 8.58
C VAL A 373 8.31 17.46 7.41
N GLU A 374 8.34 18.03 6.21
CA GLU A 374 8.62 17.33 4.95
C GLU A 374 10.04 17.67 4.46
N GLY A 375 10.67 16.78 3.68
CA GLY A 375 12.00 17.05 3.14
C GLY A 375 12.45 16.13 2.02
N GLU A 376 12.79 16.71 0.87
CA GLU A 376 13.41 16.00 -0.25
C GLU A 376 14.88 15.67 0.04
N PHE A 377 15.29 14.41 -0.14
CA PHE A 377 16.67 13.96 0.07
C PHE A 377 17.19 13.15 -1.12
N ALA A 378 18.31 13.58 -1.69
CA ALA A 378 18.96 12.85 -2.77
C ALA A 378 19.37 11.43 -2.32
N PHE A 379 18.86 10.41 -3.02
CA PHE A 379 19.07 9.00 -2.69
C PHE A 379 20.56 8.67 -2.48
N SER A 380 20.90 8.32 -1.25
CA SER A 380 22.27 7.99 -0.83
C SER A 380 22.33 6.63 -0.16
N VAL A 381 23.26 5.78 -0.59
CA VAL A 381 23.44 4.42 -0.07
C VAL A 381 24.65 4.37 0.85
N ARG A 382 24.44 3.95 2.10
CA ARG A 382 25.49 3.69 3.09
C ARG A 382 26.25 2.41 2.75
N LYS A 383 27.08 2.46 1.70
CA LYS A 383 27.99 1.35 1.34
C LYS A 383 28.85 0.99 2.56
N ALA A 384 29.01 -0.31 2.81
CA ALA A 384 29.84 -0.81 3.91
C ALA A 384 31.21 -0.13 3.88
N GLY A 385 31.54 0.56 4.97
CA GLY A 385 32.69 1.47 5.01
C GLY A 385 33.98 0.77 4.60
N LEU A 386 34.83 1.45 3.83
CA LEU A 386 36.07 0.88 3.27
C LEU A 386 36.99 0.30 4.36
N ILE A 387 36.86 0.79 5.60
CA ILE A 387 37.44 0.25 6.85
C ILE A 387 37.15 -1.25 7.06
N VAL A 388 35.94 -1.75 6.75
CA VAL A 388 35.57 -3.17 6.90
C VAL A 388 36.36 -4.03 5.91
N TYR A 389 36.43 -3.62 4.65
CA TYR A 389 37.26 -4.29 3.64
C TYR A 389 38.75 -4.24 4.00
N VAL A 390 39.25 -3.12 4.55
CA VAL A 390 40.62 -2.99 5.06
C VAL A 390 40.86 -3.92 6.25
N LEU A 391 39.93 -4.03 7.20
CA LEU A 391 40.04 -4.98 8.32
C LEU A 391 40.10 -6.43 7.84
N VAL A 392 39.22 -6.83 6.91
CA VAL A 392 39.24 -8.17 6.29
C VAL A 392 40.56 -8.40 5.55
N ALA A 393 41.05 -7.42 4.79
CA ALA A 393 42.33 -7.52 4.07
C ALA A 393 43.53 -7.63 5.02
N VAL A 394 43.57 -6.84 6.10
CA VAL A 394 44.62 -6.91 7.14
C VAL A 394 44.59 -8.24 7.88
N LEU A 395 43.40 -8.75 8.21
CA LEU A 395 43.24 -10.03 8.91
C LEU A 395 43.63 -11.21 8.00
N ALA A 396 43.29 -11.14 6.71
CA ALA A 396 43.77 -12.08 5.69
C ALA A 396 45.30 -12.00 5.49
N LEU A 397 45.88 -10.80 5.47
CA LEU A 397 47.34 -10.59 5.38
C LEU A 397 48.07 -11.15 6.61
N LEU A 398 47.51 -10.97 7.81
CA LEU A 398 48.05 -11.55 9.05
C LEU A 398 48.00 -13.08 9.02
N LEU A 399 46.89 -13.67 8.55
CA LEU A 399 46.78 -15.11 8.31
C LEU A 399 47.82 -15.61 7.29
N LEU A 400 47.99 -14.89 6.18
CA LEU A 400 48.98 -15.22 5.15
C LEU A 400 50.41 -15.13 5.70
N LEU A 401 50.73 -14.11 6.49
CA LEU A 401 52.02 -13.97 7.17
C LEU A 401 52.26 -15.09 8.18
N ILE A 402 51.24 -15.52 8.93
CA ILE A 402 51.33 -16.65 9.88
C ILE A 402 51.56 -17.98 9.13
N LEU A 403 50.95 -18.17 7.95
CA LEU A 403 51.15 -19.35 7.10
C LEU A 403 52.50 -19.38 6.39
N LEU A 404 52.99 -18.22 5.91
CA LEU A 404 54.30 -18.08 5.26
C LEU A 404 55.46 -18.17 6.27
N ARG A 405 55.24 -17.74 7.52
CA ARG A 405 56.22 -17.86 8.60
C ARG A 405 56.51 -19.34 8.82
N SER A 406 57.72 -19.77 8.46
CA SER A 406 58.08 -21.18 8.41
C SER A 406 59.31 -21.49 9.26
N ARG A 407 59.20 -22.50 10.11
CA ARG A 407 60.29 -23.01 10.94
C ARG A 407 61.21 -23.88 10.08
N LYS A 408 62.46 -23.44 9.95
CA LYS A 408 63.53 -24.22 9.30
C LYS A 408 63.94 -25.37 10.25
N CYS A 409 63.80 -26.62 9.79
CA CYS A 409 64.14 -27.79 10.59
C CYS A 409 65.66 -27.86 10.83
N ARG A 410 66.09 -27.96 12.08
CA ARG A 410 67.51 -28.03 12.47
C ARG A 410 68.24 -29.24 11.85
N HIS A 411 67.57 -30.37 11.65
CA HIS A 411 68.19 -31.60 11.13
C HIS A 411 68.34 -31.65 9.60
N CYS A 412 67.43 -31.05 8.83
CA CYS A 412 67.39 -31.23 7.36
C CYS A 412 67.22 -29.94 6.55
N GLY A 413 67.22 -28.76 7.20
CA GLY A 413 67.11 -27.46 6.55
C GLY A 413 65.76 -27.15 5.89
N ALA A 414 64.81 -28.09 5.85
CA ALA A 414 63.50 -27.90 5.23
C ALA A 414 62.61 -26.92 6.03
N HIS A 415 61.81 -26.12 5.34
CA HIS A 415 60.83 -25.20 5.94
C HIS A 415 59.51 -25.92 6.25
N ASN A 416 58.90 -25.60 7.38
CA ASN A 416 57.67 -26.22 7.90
C ASN A 416 56.74 -25.14 8.50
N PRO A 417 55.41 -25.29 8.51
CA PRO A 417 54.50 -24.30 9.12
C PRO A 417 54.76 -24.14 10.63
N VAL A 418 54.52 -22.95 11.19
CA VAL A 418 54.84 -22.62 12.61
C VAL A 418 54.29 -23.65 13.62
N PHE A 419 53.08 -24.14 13.37
CA PHE A 419 52.34 -25.04 14.26
C PHE A 419 52.64 -26.53 14.02
N GLY A 420 53.51 -26.88 13.07
CA GLY A 420 53.93 -28.26 12.87
C GLY A 420 54.76 -28.77 14.05
N SER A 421 54.36 -29.89 14.66
CA SER A 421 55.11 -30.54 15.74
C SER A 421 56.31 -31.35 15.25
N THR A 422 56.25 -31.84 14.00
CA THR A 422 57.26 -32.69 13.35
C THR A 422 57.57 -32.20 11.94
N CYS A 423 58.80 -32.43 11.48
CA CYS A 423 59.23 -32.01 10.15
C CYS A 423 58.57 -32.85 9.05
N ARG A 424 57.97 -32.19 8.05
CA ARG A 424 57.37 -32.88 6.90
C ARG A 424 58.36 -33.76 6.13
N LYS A 425 59.64 -33.35 6.06
CA LYS A 425 60.69 -34.07 5.30
C LYS A 425 61.38 -35.19 6.10
N CYS A 426 61.79 -34.95 7.34
CA CYS A 426 62.60 -35.91 8.12
C CYS A 426 61.94 -36.42 9.41
N LYS A 427 60.67 -36.12 9.66
CA LYS A 427 59.85 -36.51 10.83
C LYS A 427 60.36 -36.10 12.22
N ALA A 428 61.61 -35.63 12.36
CA ALA A 428 62.16 -35.09 13.60
C ALA A 428 61.32 -33.94 14.20
N SER A 429 61.42 -33.75 15.51
CA SER A 429 60.76 -32.67 16.27
C SER A 429 61.01 -31.27 15.67
N LEU A 430 60.00 -30.41 15.76
CA LEU A 430 60.08 -28.96 15.50
C LEU A 430 59.86 -28.10 16.77
N ARG A 431 59.80 -28.76 17.94
CA ARG A 431 60.14 -28.17 19.25
C ARG A 431 61.65 -28.21 19.41
#